data_AF-A0ABD2J955-F1
#
_entry.id   AF-A0ABD2J955-F1
#
_cell.length_a   1.000
_cell.length_b   1.000
_cell.length_c   1.000
_cell.angle_alpha   90.00
_cell.angle_beta   90.00
_cell.angle_gamma   90.00
#
_symmetry.space_group_name_H-M   'P 1'
#
loop_
_entity.id
_entity.type
_entity.pdbx_description
1 polymer ?
#
loop_
_entity_poly.entity_id
_entity_poly.type
_entity_poly.pdbx_seq_one_letter_code
_entity_poly.pdbx_strand_id
1 'polypeptide(L)'
;MRLSLSRFASTVAMFAGGPIERPLAYYSQFRPASLTMQQYLDFGRKGSAFTSYHFLKTELLVRMANIMQEFDLLPAKLLQTPSARHVGSWYKQSFSELLHFEGLEPSDMVLDKFNNQLRTILHRHNTVVETMAEALLELKESHGVDIACERNIQYFLDRFYLNRISIRMLQNQHLAIFAAACDTNGTNNQSRKTVVVDPAGHVGHIDPQCNVRDILLDAYENAR
;
A
#
# COMPACT_ATOMS: atom_id res chain seq x y z
N MET A 1 8.06 -17.49 24.97
CA MET A 1 7.05 -18.54 24.66
C MET A 1 7.01 -18.70 23.15
N ARG A 2 7.78 -19.66 22.61
CA ARG A 2 7.86 -19.95 21.17
C ARG A 2 6.63 -20.77 20.80
N LEU A 3 5.69 -20.18 20.05
CA LEU A 3 4.58 -20.94 19.48
C LEU A 3 5.09 -21.69 18.25
N SER A 4 4.95 -23.01 18.31
CA SER A 4 5.29 -23.99 17.28
C SER A 4 4.58 -23.68 15.95
N LEU A 5 5.35 -23.69 14.86
CA LEU A 5 4.92 -23.52 13.47
C LEU A 5 4.05 -24.67 12.91
N SER A 6 3.62 -25.63 13.74
CA SER A 6 3.04 -26.90 13.29
C SER A 6 1.51 -27.01 13.39
N ARG A 7 0.75 -25.90 13.33
CA ARG A 7 -0.73 -25.95 13.33
C ARG A 7 -1.42 -25.37 12.09
N PHE A 8 -0.69 -25.08 11.02
CA PHE A 8 -1.26 -24.62 9.74
C PHE A 8 -1.62 -25.79 8.81
N ALA A 9 -2.57 -26.61 9.21
CA ALA A 9 -3.21 -27.56 8.30
C ALA A 9 -4.73 -27.42 8.39
N SER A 10 -5.34 -27.10 7.25
CA SER A 10 -6.78 -27.18 6.93
C SER A 10 -7.63 -25.90 6.90
N THR A 11 -7.13 -24.75 6.45
CA THR A 11 -8.01 -23.61 6.13
C THR A 11 -7.53 -22.94 4.85
N VAL A 12 -8.48 -22.60 3.98
CA VAL A 12 -8.30 -22.02 2.63
C VAL A 12 -7.30 -20.86 2.67
N ALA A 13 -6.02 -21.14 2.36
CA ALA A 13 -5.05 -20.07 2.17
C ALA A 13 -5.34 -19.46 0.79
N MET A 14 -5.92 -18.27 0.78
CA MET A 14 -6.33 -17.57 -0.44
C MET A 14 -5.15 -17.38 -1.42
N PHE A 15 -3.94 -17.38 -0.85
CA PHE A 15 -2.68 -17.17 -1.56
C PHE A 15 -1.83 -18.43 -1.74
N ALA A 16 -2.29 -19.63 -1.36
CA ALA A 16 -1.53 -20.88 -1.51
C ALA A 16 -1.55 -21.46 -2.93
N GLY A 17 -0.53 -22.25 -3.26
CA GLY A 17 -0.47 -23.10 -4.45
C GLY A 17 -0.12 -22.35 -5.75
N GLY A 18 0.64 -21.26 -5.68
CA GLY A 18 0.95 -20.41 -6.84
C GLY A 18 2.37 -19.86 -6.88
N PRO A 19 2.77 -19.21 -7.98
CA PRO A 19 4.14 -18.70 -8.18
C PRO A 19 4.55 -17.65 -7.13
N ILE A 20 3.56 -17.00 -6.52
CA ILE A 20 3.80 -15.97 -5.49
C ILE A 20 3.96 -16.54 -4.07
N GLU A 21 3.69 -17.83 -3.83
CA GLU A 21 3.66 -18.40 -2.47
C GLU A 21 5.04 -18.31 -1.78
N ARG A 22 6.11 -18.68 -2.49
CA ARG A 22 7.48 -18.59 -1.96
C ARG A 22 7.90 -17.14 -1.70
N PRO A 23 7.76 -16.20 -2.65
CA PRO A 23 8.01 -14.78 -2.37
C PRO A 23 7.17 -14.23 -1.22
N LEU A 24 5.89 -14.60 -1.13
CA LEU A 24 5.00 -14.16 -0.05
C LEU A 24 5.51 -14.64 1.31
N ALA A 25 5.88 -15.92 1.43
CA ALA A 25 6.45 -16.49 2.64
C ALA A 25 7.83 -15.89 2.99
N TYR A 26 8.59 -15.43 2.00
CA TYR A 26 9.86 -14.73 2.22
C TYR A 26 9.64 -13.30 2.73
N TYR A 27 8.88 -12.48 2.00
CA TYR A 27 8.71 -11.05 2.29
C TYR A 27 7.94 -10.78 3.59
N SER A 28 7.07 -11.68 4.00
CA SER A 28 6.31 -11.61 5.27
C SER A 28 7.16 -11.79 6.52
N GLN A 29 8.37 -12.34 6.42
CA GLN A 29 9.27 -12.50 7.56
C GLN A 29 9.91 -11.17 7.99
N PHE A 30 9.90 -10.18 7.09
CA PHE A 30 10.47 -8.87 7.35
C PHE A 30 9.44 -7.94 7.99
N ARG A 31 9.93 -7.06 8.86
CA ARG A 31 9.11 -6.02 9.49
C ARG A 31 9.08 -4.78 8.59
N PRO A 32 7.90 -4.20 8.32
CA PRO A 32 7.79 -2.92 7.62
C PRO A 32 8.62 -1.83 8.30
N ALA A 33 9.31 -1.02 7.50
CA ALA A 33 10.05 0.13 8.00
C ALA A 33 9.08 1.24 8.46
N SER A 34 9.31 1.82 9.64
CA SER A 34 8.61 3.03 10.05
C SER A 34 9.39 4.26 9.59
N LEU A 35 8.71 5.18 8.93
CA LEU A 35 9.28 6.45 8.47
C LEU A 35 8.62 7.60 9.22
N THR A 36 9.44 8.49 9.77
CA THR A 36 8.99 9.74 10.40
C THR A 36 8.68 10.80 9.35
N MET A 37 7.85 11.79 9.70
CA MET A 37 7.56 12.93 8.82
C MET A 37 8.84 13.68 8.43
N GLN A 38 9.79 13.82 9.35
CA GLN A 38 11.08 14.45 9.09
C GLN A 38 11.87 13.69 8.00
N GLN A 39 11.89 12.34 8.05
CA GLN A 39 12.52 11.53 7.02
C GLN A 39 11.86 11.70 5.65
N TYR A 40 10.52 11.78 5.58
CA TYR A 40 9.82 12.08 4.32
C TYR A 40 10.20 13.46 3.78
N LEU A 41 10.22 14.49 4.63
CA LEU A 41 10.58 15.86 4.23
C LEU A 41 12.03 15.96 3.75
N ASP A 42 12.97 15.39 4.50
CA ASP A 42 14.39 15.42 4.15
C ASP A 42 14.66 14.63 2.86
N PHE A 43 14.04 13.45 2.72
CA PHE A 43 14.15 12.64 1.52
C PHE A 43 13.52 13.34 0.32
N GLY A 44 12.34 13.94 0.47
CA GLY A 44 11.69 14.61 -0.65
C GLY A 44 12.44 15.85 -1.14
N ARG A 45 13.25 16.49 -0.28
CA ARG A 45 14.08 17.65 -0.65
C ARG A 45 15.44 17.31 -1.25
N LYS A 46 16.04 16.16 -0.88
CA LYS A 46 17.43 15.83 -1.21
C LYS A 46 17.61 14.47 -1.90
N GLY A 47 16.58 13.63 -1.87
CA GLY A 47 16.59 12.27 -2.38
C GLY A 47 16.55 12.20 -3.91
N SER A 48 16.59 10.98 -4.43
CA SER A 48 16.53 10.70 -5.85
C SER A 48 15.49 9.62 -6.16
N ALA A 49 14.98 9.62 -7.39
CA ALA A 49 14.06 8.59 -7.88
C ALA A 49 14.67 7.18 -7.76
N PHE A 50 15.98 7.05 -8.01
CA PHE A 50 16.73 5.79 -7.92
C PHE A 50 16.75 5.26 -6.48
N THR A 51 17.11 6.10 -5.51
CA THR A 51 17.09 5.72 -4.09
C THR A 51 15.67 5.38 -3.62
N SER A 52 14.68 6.15 -4.08
CA SER A 52 13.28 5.91 -3.74
C SER A 52 12.79 4.57 -4.30
N TYR A 53 13.12 4.25 -5.56
CA TYR A 53 12.80 2.98 -6.19
C TYR A 53 13.40 1.79 -5.44
N HIS A 54 14.69 1.85 -5.08
CA HIS A 54 15.34 0.77 -4.33
C HIS A 54 14.65 0.49 -3.00
N PHE A 55 14.24 1.54 -2.29
CA PHE A 55 13.49 1.39 -1.05
C PHE A 55 12.10 0.81 -1.32
N LEU A 56 11.33 1.41 -2.23
CA LEU A 56 9.92 1.08 -2.44
C LEU A 56 9.70 -0.31 -3.04
N LYS A 57 10.55 -0.76 -3.97
CA LYS A 57 10.38 -2.08 -4.60
C LYS A 57 10.37 -3.19 -3.54
N THR A 58 11.21 -3.07 -2.51
CA THR A 58 11.29 -4.02 -1.40
C THR A 58 10.24 -3.72 -0.34
N GLU A 59 10.12 -2.47 0.12
CA GLU A 59 9.22 -2.10 1.22
C GLU A 59 7.75 -2.38 0.89
N LEU A 60 7.31 -2.14 -0.35
CA LEU A 60 5.94 -2.43 -0.77
C LEU A 60 5.65 -3.94 -0.77
N LEU A 61 6.61 -4.77 -1.22
CA LEU A 61 6.49 -6.24 -1.16
C LEU A 61 6.38 -6.71 0.30
N VAL A 62 7.21 -6.18 1.21
CA VAL A 62 7.14 -6.50 2.65
C VAL A 62 5.77 -6.16 3.23
N ARG A 63 5.26 -4.95 3.00
CA ARG A 63 3.96 -4.50 3.53
C ARG A 63 2.79 -5.28 2.97
N MET A 64 2.80 -5.57 1.67
CA MET A 64 1.76 -6.39 1.04
C MET A 64 1.81 -7.83 1.56
N ALA A 65 3.00 -8.42 1.69
CA ALA A 65 3.13 -9.78 2.16
C ALA A 65 2.65 -9.96 3.62
N ASN A 66 3.01 -9.04 4.51
CA ASN A 66 2.56 -9.06 5.90
C ASN A 66 1.03 -8.99 5.98
N ILE A 67 0.41 -8.03 5.27
CA ILE A 67 -1.05 -7.90 5.36
C ILE A 67 -1.81 -9.02 4.67
N MET A 68 -1.28 -9.58 3.58
CA MET A 68 -1.87 -10.76 2.93
C MET A 68 -1.84 -11.98 3.86
N GLN A 69 -0.79 -12.17 4.65
CA GLN A 69 -0.77 -13.23 5.67
C GLN A 69 -1.79 -13.00 6.77
N GLU A 70 -1.93 -11.77 7.26
CA GLU A 70 -2.97 -11.45 8.24
C GLU A 70 -4.38 -11.60 7.67
N PHE A 71 -4.56 -11.30 6.39
CA PHE A 71 -5.82 -11.50 5.67
C PHE A 71 -6.23 -12.98 5.69
N ASP A 72 -5.30 -13.90 5.45
CA ASP A 72 -5.54 -15.35 5.51
C ASP A 72 -5.93 -15.86 6.92
N LEU A 73 -5.73 -15.06 7.97
CA LEU A 73 -6.13 -15.39 9.35
C LEU A 73 -7.58 -14.96 9.68
N LEU A 74 -8.26 -14.28 8.76
CA LEU A 74 -9.66 -13.92 8.94
C LEU A 74 -10.56 -15.16 9.04
N PRO A 75 -11.75 -15.03 9.67
CA PRO A 75 -12.71 -16.13 9.74
C PRO A 75 -13.03 -16.67 8.34
N ALA A 76 -13.03 -17.99 8.17
CA ALA A 76 -13.26 -18.64 6.87
C ALA A 76 -14.58 -18.19 6.21
N LYS A 77 -15.62 -17.91 7.00
CA LYS A 77 -16.90 -17.38 6.52
C LYS A 77 -16.74 -16.01 5.87
N LEU A 78 -15.93 -15.11 6.44
CA LEU A 78 -15.62 -13.81 5.86
C LEU A 78 -14.81 -13.96 4.58
N LEU A 79 -13.80 -14.84 4.59
CA LEU A 79 -12.96 -15.12 3.41
C LEU A 79 -13.73 -15.73 2.22
N GLN A 80 -14.89 -16.35 2.47
CA GLN A 80 -15.75 -16.92 1.44
C GLN A 80 -16.67 -15.88 0.78
N THR A 81 -16.86 -14.72 1.41
CA THR A 81 -17.69 -13.65 0.87
C THR A 81 -17.12 -13.14 -0.47
N PRO A 82 -17.95 -12.90 -1.51
CA PRO A 82 -17.47 -12.43 -2.81
C PRO A 82 -16.57 -11.19 -2.70
N SER A 83 -16.97 -10.24 -1.86
CA SER A 83 -16.26 -8.97 -1.71
C SER A 83 -14.88 -9.15 -1.05
N ALA A 84 -14.74 -9.99 -0.02
CA ALA A 84 -13.42 -10.30 0.55
C ALA A 84 -12.51 -11.01 -0.46
N ARG A 85 -13.08 -11.90 -1.28
CA ARG A 85 -12.33 -12.59 -2.35
C ARG A 85 -11.84 -11.61 -3.43
N HIS A 86 -12.61 -10.58 -3.74
CA HIS A 86 -12.16 -9.52 -4.64
C HIS A 86 -10.98 -8.76 -4.04
N VAL A 87 -11.09 -8.31 -2.79
CA VAL A 87 -10.01 -7.60 -2.08
C VAL A 87 -8.73 -8.41 -2.09
N GLY A 88 -8.76 -9.67 -1.66
CA GLY A 88 -7.53 -10.48 -1.66
C GLY A 88 -7.00 -10.72 -3.08
N SER A 89 -7.84 -10.86 -4.12
CA SER A 89 -7.35 -11.01 -5.49
C SER A 89 -6.62 -9.76 -6.00
N TRP A 90 -7.05 -8.56 -5.60
CA TRP A 90 -6.32 -7.32 -5.90
C TRP A 90 -4.94 -7.28 -5.24
N TYR A 91 -4.83 -7.66 -3.95
CA TYR A 91 -3.53 -7.71 -3.28
C TYR A 91 -2.62 -8.77 -3.90
N LYS A 92 -3.15 -9.95 -4.26
CA LYS A 92 -2.42 -11.00 -4.99
C LYS A 92 -1.84 -10.48 -6.30
N GLN A 93 -2.67 -9.79 -7.08
CA GLN A 93 -2.26 -9.24 -8.37
C GLN A 93 -1.20 -8.15 -8.18
N SER A 94 -1.43 -7.18 -7.28
CA SER A 94 -0.48 -6.11 -7.00
C SER A 94 0.88 -6.63 -6.53
N PHE A 95 0.88 -7.62 -5.63
CA PHE A 95 2.11 -8.26 -5.16
C PHE A 95 2.85 -8.96 -6.31
N SER A 96 2.13 -9.74 -7.13
CA SER A 96 2.72 -10.41 -8.29
C SER A 96 3.30 -9.42 -9.30
N GLU A 97 2.64 -8.30 -9.55
CA GLU A 97 3.12 -7.27 -10.46
C GLU A 97 4.38 -6.57 -9.92
N LEU A 98 4.43 -6.26 -8.62
CA LEU A 98 5.61 -5.68 -7.98
C LEU A 98 6.83 -6.62 -8.01
N LEU A 99 6.63 -7.94 -7.92
CA LEU A 99 7.72 -8.91 -8.00
C LEU A 99 8.48 -8.84 -9.34
N HIS A 100 7.89 -8.35 -10.42
CA HIS A 100 8.60 -8.19 -11.70
C HIS A 100 9.74 -7.15 -11.63
N PHE A 101 9.76 -6.31 -10.60
CA PHE A 101 10.82 -5.34 -10.33
C PHE A 101 11.90 -5.88 -9.38
N GLU A 102 11.72 -7.08 -8.84
CA GLU A 102 12.73 -7.74 -8.02
C GLU A 102 14.00 -8.02 -8.83
N GLY A 103 15.16 -7.70 -8.26
CA GLY A 103 16.45 -7.88 -8.93
C GLY A 103 16.74 -6.95 -10.12
N LEU A 104 15.78 -6.10 -10.53
CA LEU A 104 16.04 -5.10 -11.56
C LEU A 104 16.80 -3.90 -10.96
N GLU A 105 17.88 -3.51 -11.64
CA GLU A 105 18.60 -2.27 -11.32
C GLU A 105 17.85 -1.06 -11.90
N PRO A 106 17.85 0.07 -11.19
CA PRO A 106 17.16 1.25 -11.66
C PRO A 106 17.82 1.79 -12.93
N SER A 107 16.96 2.06 -13.92
CA SER A 107 17.28 2.80 -15.13
C SER A 107 16.08 3.67 -15.45
N ASP A 108 16.22 4.64 -16.35
CA ASP A 108 15.14 5.55 -16.65
C ASP A 108 13.87 4.84 -17.14
N MET A 109 14.05 3.82 -18.00
CA MET A 109 12.96 2.96 -18.48
C MET A 109 12.33 2.13 -17.35
N VAL A 110 13.13 1.61 -16.42
CA VAL A 110 12.61 0.83 -15.28
C VAL A 110 11.80 1.72 -14.34
N LEU A 111 12.26 2.95 -14.09
CA LEU A 111 11.54 3.94 -13.28
C LEU A 111 10.19 4.30 -13.90
N ASP A 112 10.12 4.52 -15.22
CA ASP A 112 8.85 4.83 -15.88
C ASP A 112 7.85 3.68 -15.80
N LYS A 113 8.33 2.44 -16.01
CA LYS A 113 7.52 1.24 -15.83
C LYS A 113 7.05 1.10 -14.37
N PHE A 114 7.93 1.35 -13.41
CA PHE A 114 7.59 1.28 -11.99
C PHE A 114 6.55 2.32 -11.61
N ASN A 115 6.71 3.58 -12.05
CA ASN A 115 5.76 4.66 -11.82
C ASN A 115 4.37 4.33 -12.38
N ASN A 116 4.31 3.82 -13.60
CA ASN A 116 3.05 3.39 -14.20
C ASN A 116 2.44 2.21 -13.43
N GLN A 117 3.26 1.26 -12.99
CA GLN A 117 2.79 0.16 -12.15
C GLN A 117 2.23 0.65 -10.80
N LEU A 118 2.87 1.63 -10.15
CA LEU A 118 2.37 2.23 -8.91
C LEU A 118 1.02 2.92 -9.13
N ARG A 119 0.85 3.66 -10.23
CA ARG A 119 -0.45 4.27 -10.61
C ARG A 119 -1.54 3.23 -10.78
N THR A 120 -1.24 2.13 -11.50
CA THR A 120 -2.16 1.01 -11.68
C THR A 120 -2.57 0.37 -10.35
N ILE A 121 -1.61 0.15 -9.44
CA ILE A 121 -1.89 -0.42 -8.11
C ILE A 121 -2.74 0.53 -7.27
N LEU A 122 -2.42 1.83 -7.25
CA LEU A 122 -3.20 2.84 -6.55
C LEU A 122 -4.65 2.86 -7.04
N HIS A 123 -4.85 2.82 -8.36
CA HIS A 123 -6.18 2.79 -8.97
C HIS A 123 -6.94 1.52 -8.61
N ARG A 124 -6.33 0.34 -8.78
CA ARG A 124 -6.93 -0.95 -8.41
C ARG A 124 -7.38 -0.99 -6.95
N HIS A 125 -6.61 -0.38 -6.06
CA HIS A 125 -6.89 -0.41 -4.63
C HIS A 125 -7.85 0.70 -4.19
N ASN A 126 -8.39 1.55 -5.07
CA ASN A 126 -9.20 2.71 -4.67
C ASN A 126 -10.43 2.33 -3.87
N THR A 127 -11.17 1.30 -4.28
CA THR A 127 -12.44 0.88 -3.67
C THR A 127 -12.30 -0.18 -2.57
N VAL A 128 -11.08 -0.44 -2.09
CA VAL A 128 -10.83 -1.50 -1.09
C VAL A 128 -11.59 -1.27 0.21
N VAL A 129 -11.84 -0.02 0.62
CA VAL A 129 -12.54 0.27 1.87
C VAL A 129 -14.01 -0.10 1.74
N GLU A 130 -14.63 0.35 0.65
CA GLU A 130 -16.01 0.13 0.28
C GLU A 130 -16.29 -1.37 0.09
N THR A 131 -15.46 -2.06 -0.70
CA THR A 131 -15.60 -3.50 -0.93
C THR A 131 -15.36 -4.32 0.35
N MET A 132 -14.42 -3.92 1.22
CA MET A 132 -14.26 -4.62 2.49
C MET A 132 -15.46 -4.39 3.44
N ALA A 133 -16.08 -3.20 3.41
CA ALA A 133 -17.31 -2.94 4.14
C ALA A 133 -18.46 -3.80 3.61
N GLU A 134 -18.59 -3.96 2.29
CA GLU A 134 -19.55 -4.86 1.66
C GLU A 134 -19.33 -6.32 2.11
N ALA A 135 -18.08 -6.78 2.20
CA ALA A 135 -17.77 -8.12 2.73
C ALA A 135 -18.28 -8.35 4.16
N LEU A 136 -18.26 -7.31 5.00
CA LEU A 136 -18.76 -7.38 6.37
C LEU A 136 -20.29 -7.40 6.42
N LEU A 137 -20.95 -6.69 5.50
CA LEU A 137 -22.41 -6.77 5.33
C LEU A 137 -22.82 -8.17 4.86
N GLU A 138 -22.15 -8.71 3.83
CA GLU A 138 -22.33 -10.08 3.32
C GLU A 138 -22.17 -11.11 4.45
N LEU A 139 -21.15 -10.96 5.31
CA LEU A 139 -20.95 -11.83 6.48
C LEU A 139 -22.10 -11.73 7.48
N LYS A 140 -22.53 -10.51 7.80
CA LYS A 140 -23.57 -10.25 8.80
C LYS A 140 -24.92 -10.82 8.37
N GLU A 141 -25.28 -10.67 7.10
CA GLU A 141 -26.54 -11.19 6.53
C GLU A 141 -26.58 -12.72 6.46
N SER A 142 -25.44 -13.35 6.14
CA SER A 142 -25.39 -14.79 5.88
C SER A 142 -25.22 -15.66 7.12
N HIS A 143 -24.48 -15.21 8.13
CA HIS A 143 -24.06 -16.08 9.24
C HIS A 143 -24.23 -15.48 10.64
N GLY A 144 -24.58 -14.20 10.76
CA GLY A 144 -24.45 -13.46 12.01
C GLY A 144 -22.98 -13.33 12.46
N VAL A 145 -22.71 -12.45 13.42
CA VAL A 145 -21.36 -12.22 13.95
C VAL A 145 -21.42 -12.29 15.47
N ASP A 146 -20.65 -13.20 16.07
CA ASP A 146 -20.49 -13.24 17.52
C ASP A 146 -19.43 -12.23 18.01
N ILE A 147 -19.45 -11.92 19.31
CA ILE A 147 -18.58 -10.90 19.93
C ILE A 147 -17.08 -11.22 19.77
N ALA A 148 -16.71 -12.51 19.74
CA ALA A 148 -15.30 -12.89 19.58
C ALA A 148 -14.82 -12.67 18.13
N CYS A 149 -15.67 -13.03 17.16
CA CYS A 149 -15.47 -12.79 15.74
C CYS A 149 -15.35 -11.29 15.45
N GLU A 150 -16.25 -10.47 16.00
CA GLU A 150 -16.24 -9.02 15.83
C GLU A 150 -14.93 -8.38 16.32
N ARG A 151 -14.42 -8.79 17.50
CA ARG A 151 -13.14 -8.29 18.01
C ARG A 151 -11.95 -8.67 17.14
N ASN A 152 -11.93 -9.89 16.62
CA ASN A 152 -10.85 -10.34 15.72
C ASN A 152 -10.88 -9.59 14.39
N ILE A 153 -12.08 -9.37 13.85
CA ILE A 153 -12.28 -8.57 12.64
C ILE A 153 -11.84 -7.12 12.88
N GLN A 154 -12.26 -6.49 13.97
CA GLN A 154 -11.86 -5.12 14.29
C GLN A 154 -10.34 -4.99 14.38
N TYR A 155 -9.68 -5.89 15.11
CA TYR A 155 -8.22 -5.91 15.23
C TYR A 155 -7.53 -6.02 13.85
N PHE A 156 -8.04 -6.89 12.98
CA PHE A 156 -7.55 -7.00 11.61
C PHE A 156 -7.78 -5.72 10.81
N LEU A 157 -8.99 -5.14 10.85
CA LEU A 157 -9.35 -3.96 10.06
C LEU A 157 -8.49 -2.75 10.44
N ASP A 158 -8.23 -2.54 11.72
CA ASP A 158 -7.35 -1.46 12.19
C ASP A 158 -5.96 -1.57 11.54
N ARG A 159 -5.39 -2.78 11.53
CA ARG A 159 -4.07 -3.06 10.94
C ARG A 159 -4.09 -2.99 9.42
N PHE A 160 -5.14 -3.52 8.81
CA PHE A 160 -5.35 -3.52 7.36
C PHE A 160 -5.43 -2.10 6.81
N TYR A 161 -6.25 -1.24 7.41
CA TYR A 161 -6.41 0.12 6.95
C TYR A 161 -5.20 1.00 7.27
N LEU A 162 -4.54 0.82 8.43
CA LEU A 162 -3.27 1.50 8.70
C LEU A 162 -2.18 1.10 7.70
N ASN A 163 -2.04 -0.20 7.40
CA ASN A 163 -1.11 -0.67 6.39
C ASN A 163 -1.43 -0.09 5.01
N ARG A 164 -2.71 -0.06 4.61
CA ARG A 164 -3.13 0.54 3.33
C ARG A 164 -2.84 2.04 3.26
N ILE A 165 -3.13 2.80 4.32
CA ILE A 165 -2.77 4.23 4.40
C ILE A 165 -1.26 4.39 4.21
N SER A 166 -0.48 3.54 4.87
CA SER A 166 0.98 3.58 4.80
C SER A 166 1.53 3.25 3.40
N ILE A 167 0.95 2.28 2.69
CA ILE A 167 1.29 1.93 1.30
C ILE A 167 0.93 3.10 0.36
N ARG A 168 -0.28 3.66 0.49
CA ARG A 168 -0.70 4.82 -0.32
C ARG A 168 0.21 6.02 -0.07
N MET A 169 0.60 6.27 1.18
CA MET A 169 1.53 7.36 1.54
C MET A 169 2.87 7.20 0.81
N LEU A 170 3.45 6.00 0.82
CA LEU A 170 4.70 5.70 0.11
C LEU A 170 4.59 5.89 -1.41
N GLN A 171 3.54 5.32 -2.01
CA GLN A 171 3.34 5.38 -3.47
C GLN A 171 3.05 6.81 -3.93
N ASN A 172 2.15 7.52 -3.26
CA ASN A 172 1.78 8.89 -3.61
C ASN A 172 2.98 9.84 -3.45
N GLN A 173 3.77 9.70 -2.39
CA GLN A 173 4.97 10.51 -2.20
C GLN A 173 5.99 10.34 -3.33
N HIS A 174 6.25 9.10 -3.74
CA HIS A 174 7.15 8.83 -4.87
C HIS A 174 6.65 9.48 -6.16
N LEU A 175 5.37 9.26 -6.49
CA LEU A 175 4.78 9.74 -7.73
C LEU A 175 4.73 11.27 -7.77
N ALA A 176 4.33 11.91 -6.67
CA ALA A 176 4.26 13.37 -6.59
C ALA A 176 5.64 14.03 -6.82
N ILE A 177 6.70 13.46 -6.24
CA ILE A 177 8.04 14.08 -6.29
C ILE A 177 8.79 13.71 -7.58
N PHE A 178 8.72 12.45 -8.02
CA PHE A 178 9.60 11.92 -9.06
C PHE A 178 8.89 11.56 -10.37
N ALA A 179 7.56 11.41 -10.39
CA ALA A 179 6.83 11.07 -11.61
C ALA A 179 6.19 12.30 -12.30
N ALA A 180 6.01 13.41 -11.60
CA ALA A 180 5.48 14.66 -12.16
C ALA A 180 6.46 15.35 -13.14
N ALA A 181 7.76 15.07 -13.06
CA ALA A 181 8.77 15.63 -13.96
C ALA A 181 8.69 15.09 -15.41
N CYS A 182 7.82 14.11 -15.69
CA CYS A 182 7.67 13.51 -17.01
C CYS A 182 6.53 14.11 -17.86
N ASP A 183 5.62 14.92 -17.27
CA ASP A 183 4.40 15.39 -17.95
C ASP A 183 4.58 16.73 -18.70
N THR A 184 5.76 17.34 -18.67
CA THR A 184 6.06 18.52 -19.50
C THR A 184 6.68 18.11 -20.82
N ASN A 185 5.88 18.23 -21.88
CA ASN A 185 6.25 18.14 -23.28
C ASN A 185 7.65 18.70 -23.58
N GLY A 186 8.55 17.82 -24.05
CA GLY A 186 9.62 18.17 -24.98
C GLY A 186 10.79 18.99 -24.43
N THR A 187 11.99 18.44 -24.70
CA THR A 187 13.31 19.07 -24.65
C THR A 187 14.07 19.06 -23.32
N ASN A 188 15.19 18.34 -23.39
CA ASN A 188 16.40 18.37 -22.55
C ASN A 188 16.48 17.35 -21.42
N ASN A 189 17.10 16.22 -21.77
CA ASN A 189 17.71 15.22 -20.89
C ASN A 189 18.86 15.81 -20.06
N GLN A 190 18.57 16.73 -19.13
CA GLN A 190 19.55 17.17 -18.15
C GLN A 190 18.96 17.07 -16.74
N SER A 191 19.25 15.93 -16.11
CA SER A 191 19.12 15.67 -14.68
C SER A 191 17.69 15.58 -14.14
N ARG A 192 17.21 14.33 -14.03
CA ARG A 192 16.10 13.84 -13.18
C ARG A 192 16.30 14.09 -11.67
N LYS A 193 17.02 15.15 -11.32
CA LYS A 193 17.60 15.50 -10.01
C LYS A 193 16.98 16.76 -9.40
N THR A 194 16.17 17.50 -10.14
CA THR A 194 15.45 18.65 -9.59
C THR A 194 14.16 18.18 -8.94
N VAL A 195 14.16 18.13 -7.62
CA VAL A 195 12.94 18.15 -6.80
C VAL A 195 12.07 19.28 -7.34
N VAL A 196 10.90 18.93 -7.89
CA VAL A 196 9.92 19.94 -8.30
C VAL A 196 9.47 20.63 -7.01
N VAL A 197 9.92 21.87 -6.82
CA VAL A 197 9.46 22.69 -5.71
C VAL A 197 8.03 23.09 -6.06
N ASP A 198 7.06 22.53 -5.36
CA ASP A 198 5.67 22.98 -5.45
C ASP A 198 5.64 24.49 -5.15
N PRO A 199 5.00 25.33 -5.99
CA PRO A 199 4.81 26.76 -5.71
C PRO A 199 4.22 27.05 -4.32
N ALA A 200 3.43 26.13 -3.76
CA ALA A 200 2.86 26.22 -2.42
C ALA A 200 3.82 25.76 -1.31
N GLY A 201 5.03 25.28 -1.64
CA GLY A 201 6.05 24.87 -0.67
C GLY A 201 5.92 23.43 -0.16
N HIS A 202 4.98 22.65 -0.70
CA HIS A 202 4.83 21.24 -0.34
C HIS A 202 6.03 20.38 -0.76
N VAL A 203 6.25 19.31 0.01
CA VAL A 203 7.15 18.22 -0.35
C VAL A 203 6.30 16.99 -0.65
N GLY A 204 6.02 16.78 -1.93
CA GLY A 204 5.02 15.82 -2.39
C GLY A 204 3.65 16.15 -1.78
N HIS A 205 3.10 15.24 -0.97
CA HIS A 205 1.83 15.45 -0.27
C HIS A 205 1.97 15.97 1.17
N ILE A 206 3.14 16.47 1.56
CA ILE A 206 3.35 17.00 2.91
C ILE A 206 3.53 18.51 2.84
N ASP A 207 2.70 19.23 3.60
CA ASP A 207 2.85 20.65 3.86
C ASP A 207 3.71 20.88 5.10
N PRO A 208 4.96 21.39 4.97
CA PRO A 208 5.79 21.72 6.12
C PRO A 208 5.30 22.95 6.90
N GLN A 209 4.41 23.77 6.32
CA GLN A 209 3.87 25.00 6.90
C GLN A 209 2.35 24.94 7.08
N CYS A 210 1.81 23.72 7.26
CA CYS A 210 0.38 23.49 7.35
C CYS A 210 -0.31 24.39 8.38
N ASN A 211 -1.19 25.26 7.90
CA ASN A 211 -2.05 26.07 8.75
C ASN A 211 -3.32 25.28 9.11
N VAL A 212 -3.35 24.76 10.33
CA VAL A 212 -4.48 23.98 10.85
C VAL A 212 -5.80 24.74 10.78
N ARG A 213 -5.80 26.07 10.94
CA ARG A 213 -7.03 26.88 10.87
C ARG A 213 -7.65 26.83 9.47
N ASP A 214 -6.82 26.92 8.43
CA ASP A 214 -7.30 26.95 7.05
C ASP A 214 -7.89 25.59 6.68
N ILE A 215 -7.22 24.50 7.09
CA ILE A 215 -7.75 23.13 6.94
C ILE A 215 -9.11 22.95 7.64
N LEU A 216 -9.27 23.52 8.84
CA LEU A 216 -10.55 23.46 9.56
C LEU A 216 -11.66 24.24 8.85
N LEU A 217 -11.35 25.43 8.33
CA LEU A 217 -12.31 26.24 7.57
C LEU A 217 -12.71 25.54 6.28
N ASP A 218 -11.75 25.00 5.53
CA ASP A 218 -12.01 24.23 4.32
C ASP A 218 -12.89 23.01 4.60
N ALA A 219 -12.62 22.29 5.69
CA ALA A 219 -13.44 21.15 6.10
C ALA A 219 -14.86 21.58 6.51
N TYR A 220 -15.01 22.71 7.20
CA TYR A 220 -16.32 23.27 7.58
C TYR A 220 -17.15 23.64 6.36
N GLU A 221 -16.56 24.35 5.38
CA GLU A 221 -17.29 24.77 4.17
C GLU A 221 -17.67 23.57 3.28
N ASN A 222 -16.83 22.53 3.20
CA ASN A 222 -17.16 21.31 2.44
C ASN A 222 -18.23 20.42 3.10
N ALA A 223 -18.40 20.52 4.42
CA ALA A 223 -19.40 19.73 5.15
C ALA A 223 -20.81 20.35 5.12
N ARG A 224 -20.91 21.62 4.71
CA ARG A 224 -22.15 22.40 4.66
C ARG A 224 -22.91 22.14 3.35
#